data_AF-A0A5C8K4X6-F1
#
_entry.id   AF-A0A5C8K4X6-F1
#
_cell.length_a   1.000
_cell.length_b   1.000
_cell.length_c   1.000
_cell.angle_alpha   90.00
_cell.angle_beta   90.00
_cell.angle_gamma   90.00
#
_symmetry.space_group_name_H-M   'P 1'
#
loop_
_entity.id
_entity.type
_entity.pdbx_description
1 polymer ?
#
loop_
_entity_poly.entity_id
_entity_poly.type
_entity_poly.pdbx_seq_one_letter_code
_entity_poly.pdbx_strand_id
1 'polypeptide(L)' 'MDFGSFNLVIFILILLNYLLVVYSLFHLIFKTNYTLWDRLLWMVLLWVLPVLGPAGYWFYWKRG' A
#
# COMPACT_ATOMS: atom_id res chain seq x y z
N MET A 1 -2.35 -27.42 1.77
CA MET A 1 -1.73 -26.12 2.12
C MET A 1 -2.07 -25.87 3.57
N ASP A 2 -1.07 -25.70 4.42
CA ASP A 2 -1.28 -25.51 5.84
C ASP A 2 -1.89 -24.11 6.09
N PHE A 3 -3.09 -24.06 6.66
CA PHE A 3 -3.84 -22.81 6.86
C PHE A 3 -3.06 -21.82 7.75
N GLY A 4 -2.18 -22.31 8.62
CA GLY A 4 -1.29 -21.47 9.43
C GLY A 4 -0.26 -20.70 8.59
N SER A 5 0.34 -21.35 7.59
CA SER A 5 1.36 -20.72 6.73
C SER A 5 0.76 -19.64 5.83
N PHE A 6 -0.45 -19.85 5.33
CA PHE A 6 -1.14 -18.89 4.46
C PHE A 6 -1.54 -17.60 5.22
N ASN A 7 -2.04 -17.75 6.44
CA ASN A 7 -2.38 -16.62 7.31
C ASN A 7 -1.14 -15.80 7.71
N LEU A 8 -0.01 -16.46 7.96
CA LEU A 8 1.24 -15.79 8.30
C LEU A 8 1.79 -14.98 7.12
N VAL A 9 1.70 -15.51 5.90
CA VAL A 9 2.09 -14.77 4.69
C VAL A 9 1.22 -13.53 4.49
N ILE A 10 -0.11 -13.67 4.62
CA ILE A 10 -1.03 -12.52 4.51
C ILE A 10 -0.72 -11.48 5.58
N PHE A 11 -0.49 -11.90 6.83
CA PHE A 11 -0.14 -11.01 7.92
C PHE A 11 1.16 -10.24 7.64
N ILE A 12 2.21 -10.92 7.15
CA ILE A 12 3.47 -10.27 6.76
C ILE A 12 3.24 -9.26 5.64
N LEU A 13 2.46 -9.59 4.61
CA LEU A 13 2.18 -8.68 3.50
C LEU A 13 1.45 -7.42 3.96
N ILE A 14 0.49 -7.56 4.88
CA ILE A 14 -0.23 -6.42 5.48
C ILE A 14 0.74 -5.58 6.32
N LEU A 15 1.55 -6.20 7.17
CA LEU A 15 2.55 -5.51 7.99
C LEU A 15 3.55 -4.74 7.12
N LEU A 16 4.05 -5.37 6.05
CA LEU A 16 4.98 -4.77 5.10
C LEU A 16 4.36 -3.57 4.39
N ASN A 17 3.07 -3.66 4.02
CA ASN A 17 2.33 -2.55 3.43
C ASN A 17 2.28 -1.35 4.38
N TYR A 18 1.92 -1.55 5.65
CA TYR A 18 1.91 -0.46 6.64
C TYR A 18 3.30 0.14 6.88
N LEU A 19 4.35 -0.68 6.94
CA LEU A 19 5.72 -0.20 7.08
C LEU A 19 6.18 0.64 5.88
N LEU A 20 5.84 0.23 4.66
CA LEU A 20 6.15 0.98 3.45
C LEU A 20 5.39 2.31 3.41
N VAL A 21 4.14 2.34 3.87
CA VAL A 21 3.37 3.60 4.01
C VAL A 21 4.06 4.53 5.02
N VAL A 22 4.46 4.05 6.19
CA VAL A 22 5.18 4.88 7.18
C VAL A 22 6.51 5.38 6.63
N TYR A 23 7.30 4.52 5.98
CA TYR A 23 8.59 4.88 5.38
C TYR A 23 8.42 5.96 4.30
N SER A 24 7.38 5.83 3.48
CA SER A 24 7.11 6.78 2.41
C SER A 24 6.67 8.16 2.94
N LEU A 25 5.87 8.22 4.01
CA LEU A 25 5.52 9.46 4.70
C LEU A 25 6.76 10.11 5.29
N PHE A 26 7.62 9.33 5.96
CA PHE A 26 8.89 9.82 6.47
C PHE A 26 9.77 10.39 5.35
N HIS A 27 9.88 9.67 4.23
CA HIS A 27 10.65 10.11 3.07
C HIS A 27 10.09 11.39 2.43
N LEU A 28 8.76 11.53 2.35
CA LEU A 28 8.09 12.72 1.81
C LEU A 28 8.32 13.96 2.67
N ILE A 29 8.33 13.79 3.99
CA ILE A 29 8.51 14.86 4.99
C ILE A 29 9.98 15.27 5.07
N PHE A 30 10.91 14.30 5.12
CA PHE A 30 12.33 14.57 5.36
C PHE A 30 13.16 14.86 4.10
N LYS A 31 12.76 14.39 2.90
CA LYS A 31 13.44 14.83 1.67
C LYS A 31 12.85 16.15 1.16
N THR A 32 13.70 17.17 1.20
CA THR A 32 13.40 18.56 0.83
C THR A 32 13.70 18.89 -0.64
N ASN A 33 14.36 17.99 -1.39
CA ASN A 33 14.65 18.17 -2.83
C ASN A 33 13.52 17.74 -3.77
N TYR A 34 12.30 17.53 -3.26
CA TYR A 34 11.14 17.24 -4.10
C TYR A 34 10.41 18.53 -4.43
N THR A 35 10.05 18.71 -5.70
CA THR A 35 9.13 19.77 -6.09
C THR A 35 7.76 19.49 -5.47
N LEU A 36 6.93 20.53 -5.33
CA LEU A 36 5.61 20.42 -4.73
C LEU A 36 4.74 19.38 -5.47
N TRP A 37 4.90 19.29 -6.79
CA TRP A 37 4.25 18.29 -7.64
C TRP A 37 4.69 16.86 -7.36
N ASP A 38 5.99 16.63 -7.14
CA ASP A 38 6.49 15.29 -6.81
C ASP A 38 5.90 14.80 -5.48
N ARG A 39 5.81 15.68 -4.49
CA ARG A 39 5.20 15.36 -3.19
C ARG A 39 3.73 14.97 -3.33
N LEU A 40 2.98 15.70 -4.14
CA LEU A 40 1.57 15.40 -4.40
C LEU A 40 1.39 14.07 -5.14
N LEU A 41 2.23 13.77 -6.13
CA LEU A 41 2.21 12.48 -6.84
C LEU A 41 2.50 11.31 -5.90
N TRP A 42 3.50 11.44 -5.02
CA TRP A 42 3.80 10.42 -4.03
C TRP A 42 2.68 10.24 -3.02
N MET A 43 2.05 11.32 -2.54
CA MET A 43 0.85 11.23 -1.71
C MET A 43 -0.28 10.47 -2.41
N VAL A 44 -0.57 10.78 -3.68
CA VAL A 44 -1.61 10.08 -4.45
C VAL A 44 -1.28 8.60 -4.62
N LEU A 45 -0.05 8.26 -5.02
CA LEU A 45 0.37 6.86 -5.21
C LEU A 45 0.26 6.04 -3.92
N LEU A 46 0.63 6.63 -2.79
CA LEU A 46 0.54 5.99 -1.48
C LEU A 46 -0.88 5.71 -1.02
N TRP A 47 -1.83 6.54 -1.43
CA TRP A 47 -3.24 6.32 -1.14
C TRP A 47 -3.90 5.36 -2.14
N VAL A 48 -3.52 5.43 -3.42
CA VAL A 48 -4.13 4.63 -4.48
C VAL A 48 -3.69 3.17 -4.42
N LEU A 49 -2.39 2.90 -4.25
CA LEU A 49 -1.85 1.52 -4.20
C LEU A 49 -2.55 0.60 -3.17
N PRO A 50 -2.75 0.99 -1.90
CA PRO A 50 -3.43 0.15 -0.93
C PRO A 50 -4.93 -0.02 -1.21
N VAL A 51 -5.57 0.94 -1.90
CA VAL A 51 -7.01 0.87 -2.24
C VAL A 51 -7.27 -0.01 -3.47
N LEU A 52 -6.30 -0.13 -4.38
CA LEU A 52 -6.43 -0.97 -5.59
C LEU A 52 -6.65 -2.45 -5.28
N GLY A 53 -6.06 -2.98 -4.21
CA GLY A 53 -6.24 -4.38 -3.79
C GLY A 53 -7.70 -4.70 -3.44
N PRO A 54 -8.29 -4.02 -2.43
CA PRO A 54 -9.70 -4.16 -2.08
C PRO A 54 -10.65 -3.85 -3.24
N ALA A 55 -10.37 -2.81 -4.02
CA ALA A 55 -11.19 -2.44 -5.17
C ALA A 55 -11.17 -3.52 -6.26
N GLY A 56 -10.00 -4.09 -6.54
CA GLY A 56 -9.83 -5.20 -7.48
C GLY A 56 -10.55 -6.46 -7.01
N TYR A 57 -10.43 -6.82 -5.73
CA TYR A 57 -11.17 -7.93 -5.13
C TYR A 57 -12.68 -7.74 -5.26
N TRP A 58 -13.18 -6.54 -4.95
CA TRP A 58 -14.61 -6.21 -5.09
C TRP A 58 -15.10 -6.33 -6.53
N PHE A 59 -14.34 -5.80 -7.50
CA PHE A 59 -14.69 -5.88 -8.93
C PHE A 59 -14.66 -7.29 -9.49
N TYR A 60 -13.79 -8.16 -8.96
CA TYR A 60 -13.74 -9.57 -9.33
C TYR A 60 -14.90 -10.35 -8.70
N TRP A 61 -15.17 -10.12 -7.42
CA TRP A 61 -16.26 -10.79 -6.69
C TRP A 61 -17.64 -10.47 -7.25
N LYS A 62 -17.90 -9.22 -7.65
CA LYS A 62 -19.16 -8.82 -8.30
C LYS A 62 -19.44 -9.49 -9.66
N ARG A 63 -18.44 -10.12 -10.27
CA ARG A 63 -18.57 -10.81 -11.56
C ARG A 63 -18.76 -12.34 -11.41
N GLY A 64 -18.70 -12.87 -10.18
CA GLY A 64 -18.93 -14.28 -9.86
C GLY A 64 -20.34 -14.52 -9.34
#